data_AF-A0A972N2V1-F1
#
_entry.id   AF-A0A972N2V1-F1
#
_cell.length_a   1.000
_cell.length_b   1.000
_cell.length_c   1.000
_cell.angle_alpha   90.00
_cell.angle_beta   90.00
_cell.angle_gamma   90.00
#
_symmetry.space_group_name_H-M   'P 1'
#
loop_
_entity.id
_entity.type
_entity.pdbx_description
1 polymer ?
#
loop_
_entity_poly.entity_id
_entity_poly.type
_entity_poly.pdbx_seq_one_letter_code
_entity_poly.pdbx_strand_id
1 'polypeptide(L)'
;SYEENIAIGDKINEFVRLNADEIKAFCVCEGGNLGFTQQARIEYAKNGGRINLDSIDNSAGVNISDHEVNLKILLNDLVKKNLLSYEQRNEQLSLLSDQVVKSVLWTNYFQPLAISLDEIKSKESLDDFLKSIRVLENNLEFFKRVDFKIPQDNDFEEVLNRDGSIIRPILSTLLLYSKIFLKNILNQSSFLDTESAFEKFLFKYFPKSFVSVYEDEIKEHYLKKEIMAMMISNEIINFFGSSFISDYEELGEEKFLLKIKAYLITNDLFKANDIRYELYRREKEIGALKIYPLLIKIEEAILYNVRWMLKGLYERDICYSYILEHQKSIEYFLSILNLPKVNVVKDDEKINDFFTKLDYLKLVTGVLIVYKSEIVDFVEIGKIYYMVIDKLSIVSLMRMIEELSVKDSSEEILQRQLKTMIEVLVIDLTKNILKFKRKNEDEKESVENYFKEKEFDLKKFREDIKALKESGFSLTDLSIAVNRLLLL
;
A
#
# COMPACT_ATOMS: atom_id res chain seq x y z
N SER A 1 -20.59 2.32 29.29
CA SER A 1 -21.55 3.04 28.44
C SER A 1 -22.73 3.47 29.31
N TYR A 2 -23.46 4.52 28.95
CA TYR A 2 -24.71 4.94 29.62
C TYR A 2 -25.93 4.79 28.69
N GLU A 3 -25.85 3.94 27.67
CA GLU A 3 -26.98 3.66 26.76
C GLU A 3 -28.13 2.99 27.52
N GLU A 4 -29.31 3.60 27.50
CA GLU A 4 -30.50 3.02 28.10
C GLU A 4 -31.10 1.94 27.20
N ASN A 5 -31.55 0.83 27.80
CA ASN A 5 -32.12 -0.29 27.07
C ASN A 5 -33.28 0.08 26.14
N ILE A 6 -34.08 1.08 26.55
CA ILE A 6 -35.24 1.56 25.80
C ILE A 6 -34.86 2.22 24.47
N ALA A 7 -33.65 2.78 24.36
CA ALA A 7 -33.16 3.48 23.17
C ALA A 7 -32.71 2.51 22.05
N ILE A 8 -32.44 1.24 22.36
CA ILE A 8 -31.87 0.26 21.43
C ILE A 8 -32.95 -0.37 20.51
N GLY A 9 -34.23 -0.23 20.85
CA GLY A 9 -35.35 -0.64 19.98
C GLY A 9 -35.59 -2.16 19.89
N ASP A 10 -34.69 -2.99 20.41
CA ASP A 10 -34.87 -4.45 20.51
C ASP A 10 -35.35 -4.86 21.91
N LYS A 11 -36.68 -4.89 22.08
CA LYS A 11 -37.31 -5.32 23.34
C LYS A 11 -37.28 -6.82 23.57
N ILE A 12 -37.23 -7.62 22.50
CA ILE A 12 -37.34 -9.09 22.60
C ILE A 12 -36.10 -9.67 23.26
N ASN A 13 -34.93 -9.05 23.07
CA ASN A 13 -33.68 -9.50 23.66
C ASN A 13 -33.23 -8.67 24.87
N GLU A 14 -34.09 -7.82 25.44
CA GLU A 14 -33.72 -6.92 26.55
C GLU A 14 -33.19 -7.69 27.78
N PHE A 15 -33.83 -8.82 28.12
CA PHE A 15 -33.48 -9.65 29.28
C PHE A 15 -32.22 -10.51 29.09
N VAL A 16 -31.67 -10.59 27.87
CA VAL A 16 -30.43 -11.33 27.57
C VAL A 16 -29.28 -10.40 27.15
N ARG A 17 -29.48 -9.07 27.21
CA ARG A 17 -28.46 -8.07 26.88
C ARG A 17 -27.40 -8.01 27.97
N LEU A 18 -26.14 -7.85 27.54
CA LEU A 18 -24.99 -7.65 28.42
C LEU A 18 -24.36 -6.30 28.13
N ASN A 19 -23.79 -5.68 29.16
CA ASN A 19 -22.94 -4.52 29.00
C ASN A 19 -21.58 -4.94 28.42
N ALA A 20 -20.93 -4.02 27.71
CA ALA A 20 -19.66 -4.30 27.05
C ALA A 20 -18.53 -4.65 28.02
N ASP A 21 -18.56 -4.13 29.25
CA ASP A 21 -17.60 -4.42 30.32
C ASP A 21 -17.82 -5.78 31.02
N GLU A 22 -18.98 -6.41 30.81
CA GLU A 22 -19.27 -7.75 31.32
C GLU A 22 -18.70 -8.86 30.41
N ILE A 23 -18.29 -8.51 29.18
CA ILE A 23 -17.78 -9.45 28.20
C ILE A 23 -16.33 -9.82 28.52
N LYS A 24 -16.09 -11.11 28.75
CA LYS A 24 -14.77 -11.67 29.09
C LYS A 24 -14.06 -12.36 27.92
N ALA A 25 -14.65 -12.33 26.74
CA ALA A 25 -14.02 -12.88 25.55
C ALA A 25 -12.75 -12.07 25.20
N PHE A 26 -11.77 -12.73 24.58
CA PHE A 26 -10.61 -12.02 24.03
C PHE A 26 -10.96 -11.30 22.72
N CYS A 27 -11.76 -11.95 21.89
CA CYS A 27 -12.18 -11.47 20.58
C CYS A 27 -13.65 -11.86 20.35
N VAL A 28 -14.40 -10.98 19.70
CA VAL A 28 -15.78 -11.22 19.27
C VAL A 28 -15.85 -10.97 17.77
N CYS A 29 -16.50 -11.90 17.06
CA CYS A 29 -16.79 -11.83 15.64
C CYS A 29 -18.31 -11.80 15.47
N GLU A 30 -18.85 -10.77 14.83
CA GLU A 30 -20.29 -10.58 14.69
C GLU A 30 -20.82 -11.32 13.44
N GLY A 31 -21.30 -12.54 13.63
CA GLY A 31 -21.92 -13.32 12.54
C GLY A 31 -23.32 -12.84 12.13
N GLY A 32 -24.04 -12.16 13.02
CA GLY A 32 -25.33 -11.53 12.75
C GLY A 32 -25.19 -10.02 12.57
N ASN A 33 -26.27 -9.36 12.16
CA ASN A 33 -26.30 -7.89 12.07
C ASN A 33 -26.63 -7.29 13.44
N LEU A 34 -25.95 -6.20 13.78
CA LEU A 34 -26.19 -5.36 14.95
C LEU A 34 -26.19 -6.13 16.28
N GLY A 35 -25.27 -7.09 16.44
CA GLY A 35 -25.07 -7.81 17.70
C GLY A 35 -24.60 -6.88 18.83
N PHE A 36 -23.87 -5.83 18.47
CA PHE A 36 -23.44 -4.75 19.34
C PHE A 36 -23.99 -3.41 18.86
N THR A 37 -24.33 -2.52 19.80
CA THR A 37 -24.44 -1.10 19.48
C THR A 37 -23.05 -0.54 19.18
N GLN A 38 -22.97 0.54 18.40
CA GLN A 38 -21.69 1.17 18.10
C GLN A 38 -20.94 1.61 19.37
N GLN A 39 -21.67 2.11 20.37
CA GLN A 39 -21.07 2.52 21.64
C GLN A 39 -20.54 1.32 22.44
N ALA A 40 -21.25 0.18 22.41
CA ALA A 40 -20.77 -1.06 23.02
C ALA A 40 -19.50 -1.60 22.33
N ARG A 41 -19.41 -1.52 20.99
CA ARG A 41 -18.17 -1.89 20.27
C ARG A 41 -16.99 -1.04 20.73
N ILE A 42 -17.19 0.28 20.82
CA ILE A 42 -16.16 1.23 21.26
C ILE A 42 -15.71 0.92 22.69
N GLU A 43 -16.65 0.75 23.63
CA GLU A 43 -16.34 0.42 25.01
C GLU A 43 -15.59 -0.90 25.16
N TYR A 44 -16.07 -1.95 24.50
CA TYR A 44 -15.41 -3.26 24.52
C TYR A 44 -13.98 -3.17 23.96
N ALA A 45 -13.78 -2.43 22.86
CA ALA A 45 -12.47 -2.21 22.26
C ALA A 45 -11.51 -1.43 23.19
N LYS A 46 -11.99 -0.37 23.85
CA LYS A 46 -11.18 0.40 24.82
C LYS A 46 -10.76 -0.42 26.04
N ASN A 47 -11.57 -1.39 26.43
CA ASN A 47 -11.26 -2.32 27.51
C ASN A 47 -10.27 -3.43 27.09
N GLY A 48 -9.80 -3.42 25.84
CA GLY A 48 -8.82 -4.35 25.29
C GLY A 48 -9.42 -5.54 24.55
N GLY A 49 -10.75 -5.59 24.42
CA GLY A 49 -11.44 -6.57 23.58
C GLY A 49 -11.19 -6.33 22.10
N ARG A 50 -11.13 -7.40 21.30
CA ARG A 50 -11.01 -7.27 19.83
C ARG A 50 -12.35 -7.48 19.16
N ILE A 51 -12.82 -6.47 18.43
CA ILE A 51 -14.09 -6.51 17.69
C ILE A 51 -13.98 -5.59 16.46
N ASN A 52 -14.56 -6.02 15.33
CA ASN A 52 -14.72 -5.17 14.15
C ASN A 52 -16.20 -4.75 14.02
N LEU A 53 -16.60 -4.18 12.88
CA LEU A 53 -18.01 -4.08 12.55
C LEU A 53 -18.55 -5.42 12.04
N ASP A 54 -19.83 -5.68 12.29
CA ASP A 54 -20.60 -6.78 11.69
C ASP A 54 -20.46 -6.81 10.17
N SER A 55 -20.52 -5.66 9.51
CA SER A 55 -20.36 -5.52 8.06
C SER A 55 -18.99 -5.94 7.54
N ILE A 56 -17.98 -6.10 8.41
CA ILE A 56 -16.69 -6.72 8.08
C ILE A 56 -16.78 -8.22 8.28
N ASP A 57 -17.27 -8.64 9.45
CA ASP A 57 -17.23 -10.02 9.93
C ASP A 57 -18.22 -10.95 9.19
N ASN A 58 -19.38 -10.44 8.75
CA ASN A 58 -20.44 -11.22 8.09
C ASN A 58 -20.59 -10.93 6.57
N SER A 59 -19.61 -10.24 5.97
CA SER A 59 -19.70 -9.74 4.58
C SER A 59 -19.73 -10.81 3.48
N ALA A 60 -19.38 -12.06 3.81
CA ALA A 60 -19.25 -13.15 2.84
C ALA A 60 -20.53 -13.42 2.03
N GLY A 61 -21.70 -13.37 2.67
CA GLY A 61 -22.98 -13.62 1.99
C GLY A 61 -23.28 -12.60 0.89
N VAL A 62 -23.10 -11.31 1.20
CA VAL A 62 -23.28 -10.21 0.24
C VAL A 62 -22.28 -10.33 -0.91
N ASN A 63 -21.02 -10.68 -0.61
CA ASN A 63 -19.98 -10.83 -1.61
C ASN A 63 -20.25 -12.02 -2.57
N ILE A 64 -20.75 -13.15 -2.06
CA ILE A 64 -21.19 -14.27 -2.92
C ILE A 64 -22.31 -13.82 -3.87
N SER A 65 -23.29 -13.07 -3.38
CA SER A 65 -24.38 -12.56 -4.21
C SER A 65 -23.90 -11.59 -5.30
N ASP A 66 -22.91 -10.73 -5.01
CA ASP A 66 -22.31 -9.84 -6.02
C ASP A 66 -21.64 -10.64 -7.15
N HIS A 67 -20.85 -11.65 -6.80
CA HIS A 67 -20.26 -12.59 -7.78
C HIS A 67 -21.32 -13.30 -8.61
N GLU A 68 -22.37 -13.82 -7.97
CA GLU A 68 -23.45 -14.54 -8.64
C GLU A 68 -24.20 -13.64 -9.63
N VAL A 69 -24.54 -12.41 -9.23
CA VAL A 69 -25.25 -11.44 -10.09
C VAL A 69 -24.38 -11.05 -11.29
N ASN A 70 -23.11 -10.73 -11.08
CA ASN A 70 -22.21 -10.35 -12.17
C ASN A 70 -21.97 -11.51 -13.16
N LEU A 71 -21.81 -12.75 -12.68
CA LEU A 71 -21.75 -13.94 -13.56
C LEU A 71 -23.06 -14.13 -14.34
N LYS A 72 -24.22 -13.94 -13.69
CA LYS A 72 -25.54 -14.05 -14.34
C LYS A 72 -25.75 -12.99 -15.40
N ILE A 73 -25.29 -11.75 -15.19
CA ILE A 73 -25.42 -10.66 -16.17
C ILE A 73 -24.78 -11.09 -17.49
N LEU A 74 -23.54 -11.58 -17.46
CA LEU A 74 -22.82 -12.06 -18.64
C LEU A 74 -23.50 -13.29 -19.26
N LEU A 75 -23.73 -14.33 -18.46
CA LEU A 75 -24.28 -15.59 -18.99
C LEU A 75 -25.69 -15.43 -19.55
N ASN A 76 -26.52 -14.56 -18.97
CA ASN A 76 -27.85 -14.28 -19.51
C ASN A 76 -27.79 -13.54 -20.85
N ASP A 77 -26.75 -12.74 -21.12
CA ASP A 77 -26.55 -12.15 -22.45
C ASP A 77 -26.26 -13.22 -23.50
N LEU A 78 -25.44 -14.22 -23.18
CA LEU A 78 -25.18 -15.37 -24.04
C LEU A 78 -26.44 -16.21 -24.30
N VAL A 79 -27.29 -16.40 -23.28
CA VAL A 79 -28.59 -17.06 -23.44
C VAL A 79 -29.49 -16.27 -24.38
N LYS A 80 -29.56 -14.93 -24.24
CA LYS A 80 -30.34 -14.07 -25.15
C LYS A 80 -29.85 -14.15 -26.60
N LYS A 81 -28.55 -14.33 -26.80
CA LYS A 81 -27.92 -14.52 -28.12
C LYS A 81 -28.07 -15.95 -28.67
N ASN A 82 -28.76 -16.85 -27.96
CA ASN A 82 -28.89 -18.28 -28.28
C ASN A 82 -27.54 -19.02 -28.37
N LEU A 83 -26.50 -18.50 -27.71
CA LEU A 83 -25.17 -19.13 -27.65
C LEU A 83 -25.05 -20.13 -26.49
N LEU A 84 -25.99 -20.06 -25.53
CA LEU A 84 -26.04 -20.93 -24.36
C LEU A 84 -27.51 -21.25 -24.03
N SER A 85 -27.80 -22.49 -23.62
CA SER A 85 -29.13 -22.81 -23.07
C SER A 85 -29.26 -22.34 -21.62
N TYR A 86 -30.50 -22.20 -21.13
CA TYR A 86 -30.76 -21.87 -19.72
C TYR A 86 -30.21 -22.92 -18.75
N GLU A 87 -30.27 -24.20 -19.15
CA GLU A 87 -29.74 -25.33 -18.37
C GLU A 87 -28.21 -25.27 -18.30
N GLN A 88 -27.54 -25.06 -19.44
CA GLN A 88 -26.09 -24.89 -19.52
C GLN A 88 -25.63 -23.69 -18.68
N ARG A 89 -26.37 -22.58 -18.67
CA ARG A 89 -26.09 -21.43 -17.81
C ARG A 89 -26.06 -21.80 -16.32
N ASN A 90 -27.02 -22.59 -15.86
CA ASN A 90 -27.09 -22.98 -14.45
C ASN A 90 -25.99 -23.98 -14.09
N GLU A 91 -25.67 -24.91 -15.00
CA GLU A 91 -24.54 -25.83 -14.85
C GLU A 91 -23.23 -25.06 -14.72
N GLN A 92 -22.99 -24.07 -15.59
CA GLN A 92 -21.80 -23.20 -15.50
C GLN A 92 -21.72 -22.49 -14.15
N LEU A 93 -22.79 -21.87 -13.67
CA LEU A 93 -22.80 -21.23 -12.34
C LEU A 93 -22.44 -22.21 -11.22
N SER A 94 -22.99 -23.43 -11.27
CA SER A 94 -22.68 -24.46 -10.27
C SER A 94 -21.21 -24.83 -10.28
N LEU A 95 -20.58 -24.97 -11.46
CA LEU A 95 -19.17 -25.32 -11.61
C LEU A 95 -18.21 -24.25 -11.04
N LEU A 96 -18.65 -22.99 -10.97
CA LEU A 96 -17.82 -21.87 -10.51
C LEU A 96 -17.83 -21.68 -8.98
N SER A 97 -18.71 -22.38 -8.27
CA SER A 97 -19.01 -22.14 -6.85
C SER A 97 -17.75 -22.21 -5.98
N ASP A 98 -16.91 -23.24 -6.12
CA ASP A 98 -15.69 -23.39 -5.34
C ASP A 98 -14.67 -22.26 -5.57
N GLN A 99 -14.59 -21.73 -6.79
CA GLN A 99 -13.69 -20.63 -7.11
C GLN A 99 -14.22 -19.30 -6.56
N VAL A 100 -15.52 -19.07 -6.63
CA VAL A 100 -16.17 -17.91 -6.01
C VAL A 100 -15.99 -17.93 -4.49
N VAL A 101 -16.25 -19.07 -3.84
CA VAL A 101 -16.03 -19.23 -2.39
C VAL A 101 -14.59 -18.91 -2.00
N LYS A 102 -13.60 -19.42 -2.75
CA LYS A 102 -12.18 -19.10 -2.49
C LYS A 102 -11.89 -17.60 -2.64
N SER A 103 -12.43 -16.94 -3.66
CA SER A 103 -12.28 -15.48 -3.86
C SER A 103 -12.88 -14.68 -2.69
N VAL A 104 -14.08 -15.06 -2.26
CA VAL A 104 -14.79 -14.44 -1.14
C VAL A 104 -14.03 -14.63 0.17
N LEU A 105 -13.49 -15.82 0.43
CA LEU A 105 -12.69 -16.08 1.63
C LEU A 105 -11.43 -15.23 1.68
N TRP A 106 -10.71 -15.06 0.56
CA TRP A 106 -9.57 -14.15 0.49
C TRP A 106 -9.97 -12.70 0.75
N THR A 107 -11.09 -12.26 0.19
CA THR A 107 -11.62 -10.92 0.44
C THR A 107 -11.94 -10.72 1.93
N ASN A 108 -12.56 -11.71 2.58
CA ASN A 108 -12.87 -11.67 4.02
C ASN A 108 -11.64 -11.83 4.92
N TYR A 109 -10.52 -12.35 4.40
CA TYR A 109 -9.24 -12.37 5.10
C TYR A 109 -8.54 -11.00 5.05
N PHE A 110 -8.57 -10.32 3.90
CA PHE A 110 -7.83 -9.06 3.72
C PHE A 110 -8.42 -7.87 4.49
N GLN A 111 -9.72 -7.81 4.72
CA GLN A 111 -10.32 -6.64 5.40
C GLN A 111 -9.93 -6.55 6.89
N PRO A 112 -10.06 -7.62 7.70
CA PRO A 112 -9.60 -7.59 9.10
C PRO A 112 -8.07 -7.44 9.22
N LEU A 113 -7.32 -7.95 8.22
CA LEU A 113 -5.88 -7.73 8.13
C LEU A 113 -5.57 -6.24 7.95
N ALA A 114 -6.22 -5.57 7.00
CA ALA A 114 -6.04 -4.15 6.75
C ALA A 114 -6.33 -3.31 8.01
N ILE A 115 -7.41 -3.63 8.74
CA ILE A 115 -7.74 -2.99 10.03
C ILE A 115 -6.62 -3.19 11.06
N SER A 116 -5.99 -4.36 11.09
CA SER A 116 -4.89 -4.64 12.01
C SER A 116 -3.61 -3.87 11.64
N LEU A 117 -3.35 -3.66 10.35
CA LEU A 117 -2.24 -2.83 9.88
C LEU A 117 -2.52 -1.34 10.15
N ASP A 118 -3.76 -0.89 9.95
CA ASP A 118 -4.20 0.47 10.29
C ASP A 118 -4.12 0.74 11.79
N GLU A 119 -4.44 -0.24 12.65
CA GLU A 119 -4.28 -0.13 14.10
C GLU A 119 -2.82 0.15 14.48
N ILE A 120 -1.86 -0.54 13.84
CA ILE A 120 -0.43 -0.27 14.04
C ILE A 120 -0.05 1.12 13.52
N LYS A 121 -0.39 1.44 12.28
CA LYS A 121 0.00 2.72 11.65
C LYS A 121 -0.63 3.94 12.34
N SER A 122 -1.84 3.79 12.88
CA SER A 122 -2.56 4.89 13.54
C SER A 122 -1.86 5.43 14.78
N LYS A 123 -1.00 4.61 15.41
CA LYS A 123 -0.15 5.04 16.51
C LYS A 123 0.93 6.03 16.08
N GLU A 124 1.52 5.80 14.92
CA GLU A 124 2.66 6.58 14.41
C GLU A 124 2.22 7.74 13.53
N SER A 125 1.06 7.64 12.88
CA SER A 125 0.59 8.62 11.89
C SER A 125 -0.88 8.96 12.08
N LEU A 126 -1.26 9.31 13.30
CA LEU A 126 -2.65 9.67 13.66
C LEU A 126 -3.22 10.79 12.78
N ASP A 127 -2.41 11.78 12.42
CA ASP A 127 -2.79 12.90 11.55
C ASP A 127 -3.27 12.45 10.17
N ASP A 128 -2.68 11.39 9.60
CA ASP A 128 -3.14 10.86 8.31
C ASP A 128 -4.55 10.26 8.40
N PHE A 129 -4.91 9.67 9.54
CA PHE A 129 -6.27 9.15 9.77
C PHE A 129 -7.26 10.29 10.01
N LEU A 130 -6.88 11.33 10.75
CA LEU A 130 -7.71 12.53 10.94
C LEU A 130 -7.98 13.24 9.61
N LYS A 131 -6.95 13.40 8.76
CA LYS A 131 -7.10 13.91 7.40
C LYS A 131 -8.02 13.03 6.56
N SER A 132 -7.89 11.72 6.66
CA SER A 132 -8.77 10.78 5.95
C SER A 132 -10.22 10.93 6.39
N ILE A 133 -10.50 11.13 7.68
CA ILE A 133 -11.86 11.43 8.17
C ILE A 133 -12.40 12.70 7.52
N ARG A 134 -11.60 13.78 7.46
CA ARG A 134 -12.01 15.04 6.82
C ARG A 134 -12.31 14.86 5.33
N VAL A 135 -11.48 14.08 4.62
CA VAL A 135 -11.72 13.73 3.21
C VAL A 135 -13.08 13.04 3.06
N LEU A 136 -13.40 12.08 3.93
CA LEU A 136 -14.69 11.39 3.89
C LEU A 136 -15.87 12.34 4.18
N GLU A 137 -15.74 13.21 5.18
CA GLU A 137 -16.80 14.20 5.51
C GLU A 137 -17.07 15.19 4.37
N ASN A 138 -16.02 15.65 3.70
CA ASN A 138 -16.13 16.63 2.63
C ASN A 138 -16.68 16.04 1.32
N ASN A 139 -16.41 14.75 1.06
CA ASN A 139 -16.65 14.15 -0.25
C ASN A 139 -17.74 13.07 -0.25
N LEU A 140 -18.22 12.62 0.91
CA LEU A 140 -19.33 11.67 1.02
C LEU A 140 -20.48 12.27 1.86
N GLU A 141 -21.57 12.65 1.19
CA GLU A 141 -22.73 13.29 1.85
C GLU A 141 -23.35 12.48 3.01
N PHE A 142 -23.21 11.15 2.93
CA PHE A 142 -23.75 10.20 3.91
C PHE A 142 -22.73 9.79 4.98
N PHE A 143 -21.49 10.32 4.94
CA PHE A 143 -20.51 10.11 5.99
C PHE A 143 -20.58 11.24 7.02
N LYS A 144 -21.26 10.98 8.14
CA LYS A 144 -21.33 11.91 9.27
C LYS A 144 -20.72 11.24 10.49
N ARG A 145 -19.69 11.86 11.09
CA ARG A 145 -18.98 11.34 12.28
C ARG A 145 -19.93 10.89 13.40
N VAL A 146 -21.00 11.66 13.63
CA VAL A 146 -21.99 11.41 14.69
C VAL A 146 -22.69 10.05 14.55
N ASP A 147 -22.92 9.59 13.31
CA ASP A 147 -23.60 8.32 13.03
C ASP A 147 -22.73 7.12 13.40
N PHE A 148 -21.40 7.30 13.40
CA PHE A 148 -20.41 6.25 13.70
C PHE A 148 -19.72 6.43 15.05
N LYS A 149 -20.15 7.41 15.84
CA LYS A 149 -19.52 7.80 17.13
C LYS A 149 -18.04 8.12 16.99
N ILE A 150 -17.66 8.74 15.87
CA ILE A 150 -16.32 9.29 15.68
C ILE A 150 -16.30 10.69 16.34
N PRO A 151 -15.39 10.95 17.30
CA PRO A 151 -15.31 12.27 17.95
C PRO A 151 -14.73 13.34 17.02
N GLN A 152 -14.86 14.59 17.46
CA GLN A 152 -14.14 15.71 16.86
C GLN A 152 -12.64 15.61 17.18
N ASP A 153 -11.82 16.35 16.43
CA ASP A 153 -10.36 16.22 16.50
C ASP A 153 -9.79 16.52 17.91
N ASN A 154 -10.43 17.43 18.68
CA ASN A 154 -10.01 17.78 20.04
C ASN A 154 -10.30 16.69 21.08
N ASP A 155 -11.25 15.79 20.80
CA ASP A 155 -11.70 14.74 21.73
C ASP A 155 -11.32 13.35 21.22
N PHE A 156 -10.39 13.27 20.26
CA PHE A 156 -10.08 12.02 19.56
C PHE A 156 -9.48 10.93 20.44
N GLU A 157 -8.93 11.33 21.60
CA GLU A 157 -8.46 10.44 22.66
C GLU A 157 -9.55 9.48 23.16
N GLU A 158 -10.83 9.84 22.99
CA GLU A 158 -11.95 8.99 23.35
C GLU A 158 -12.01 7.68 22.55
N VAL A 159 -11.44 7.64 21.35
CA VAL A 159 -11.41 6.45 20.48
C VAL A 159 -10.01 5.86 20.31
N LEU A 160 -9.06 6.25 21.15
CA LEU A 160 -7.75 5.63 21.23
C LEU A 160 -7.76 4.49 22.26
N ASN A 161 -7.00 3.43 21.95
CA ASN A 161 -6.69 2.39 22.90
C ASN A 161 -5.55 2.83 23.84
N ARG A 162 -5.18 1.98 24.81
CA ARG A 162 -4.13 2.29 25.80
C ARG A 162 -2.74 2.53 25.20
N ASP A 163 -2.49 2.02 23.99
CA ASP A 163 -1.22 2.14 23.28
C ASP A 163 -1.17 3.37 22.36
N GLY A 164 -2.25 4.16 22.31
CA GLY A 164 -2.38 5.35 21.45
C GLY A 164 -2.86 5.06 20.02
N SER A 165 -3.22 3.81 19.70
CA SER A 165 -3.79 3.45 18.39
C SER A 165 -5.29 3.71 18.36
N ILE A 166 -5.84 3.99 17.17
CA ILE A 166 -7.29 4.05 16.96
C ILE A 166 -7.89 2.66 17.16
N ILE A 167 -8.99 2.57 17.90
CA ILE A 167 -9.72 1.32 18.11
C ILE A 167 -10.31 0.77 16.80
N ARG A 168 -10.30 -0.57 16.70
CA ARG A 168 -10.73 -1.33 15.51
C ARG A 168 -12.13 -0.99 14.98
N PRO A 169 -13.16 -0.72 15.80
CA PRO A 169 -14.48 -0.33 15.28
C PRO A 169 -14.45 0.96 14.46
N ILE A 170 -13.66 1.95 14.87
CA ILE A 170 -13.51 3.21 14.12
C ILE A 170 -12.74 2.95 12.83
N LEU A 171 -11.63 2.20 12.89
CA LEU A 171 -10.85 1.83 11.71
C LEU A 171 -11.67 1.01 10.70
N SER A 172 -12.57 0.15 11.17
CA SER A 172 -13.49 -0.62 10.33
C SER A 172 -14.41 0.31 9.53
N THR A 173 -14.95 1.37 10.17
CA THR A 173 -15.70 2.41 9.47
C THR A 173 -14.82 3.09 8.43
N LEU A 174 -13.62 3.55 8.79
CA LEU A 174 -12.73 4.24 7.85
C LEU A 174 -12.38 3.36 6.65
N LEU A 175 -12.08 2.08 6.86
CA LEU A 175 -11.78 1.13 5.79
C LEU A 175 -12.93 1.05 4.76
N LEU A 176 -14.16 0.90 5.23
CA LEU A 176 -15.34 0.77 4.36
C LEU A 176 -15.58 2.05 3.56
N TYR A 177 -15.56 3.20 4.23
CA TYR A 177 -15.85 4.48 3.60
C TYR A 177 -14.72 4.96 2.68
N SER A 178 -13.45 4.66 2.99
CA SER A 178 -12.33 4.90 2.07
C SER A 178 -12.47 4.10 0.77
N LYS A 179 -12.98 2.86 0.83
CA LYS A 179 -13.28 2.08 -0.39
C LYS A 179 -14.39 2.69 -1.22
N ILE A 180 -15.46 3.15 -0.56
CA ILE A 180 -16.59 3.81 -1.25
C ILE A 180 -16.12 5.09 -1.92
N PHE A 181 -15.34 5.91 -1.21
CA PHE A 181 -14.75 7.14 -1.73
C PHE A 181 -13.89 6.88 -2.98
N LEU A 182 -12.92 5.95 -2.90
CA LEU A 182 -12.08 5.61 -4.05
C LEU A 182 -12.91 5.08 -5.22
N LYS A 183 -13.88 4.20 -4.96
CA LYS A 183 -14.75 3.66 -6.00
C LYS A 183 -15.54 4.77 -6.71
N ASN A 184 -16.04 5.77 -5.97
CA ASN A 184 -16.77 6.89 -6.53
C ASN A 184 -15.89 7.74 -7.45
N ILE A 185 -14.70 8.13 -6.99
CA ILE A 185 -13.75 8.92 -7.80
C ILE A 185 -13.35 8.17 -9.08
N LEU A 186 -13.08 6.87 -8.98
CA LEU A 186 -12.71 6.05 -10.14
C LEU A 186 -13.84 5.92 -11.15
N ASN A 187 -15.10 5.83 -10.71
CA ASN A 187 -16.27 5.73 -11.59
C ASN A 187 -16.65 7.08 -12.22
N GLN A 188 -16.39 8.20 -11.52
CA GLN A 188 -16.73 9.54 -11.98
C GLN A 188 -15.67 10.12 -12.92
N SER A 189 -14.45 9.59 -12.91
CA SER A 189 -13.35 10.03 -13.76
C SER A 189 -13.18 9.16 -15.02
N SER A 190 -12.33 9.63 -15.95
CA SER A 190 -11.90 8.86 -17.13
C SER A 190 -10.73 7.91 -16.82
N PHE A 191 -10.31 7.79 -15.55
CA PHE A 191 -9.11 7.06 -15.13
C PHE A 191 -9.04 5.64 -15.70
N LEU A 192 -10.14 4.89 -15.61
CA LEU A 192 -10.21 3.49 -16.03
C LEU A 192 -10.00 3.29 -17.54
N ASP A 193 -10.21 4.32 -18.34
CA ASP A 193 -10.02 4.26 -19.79
C ASP A 193 -8.58 4.65 -20.22
N THR A 194 -7.73 5.07 -19.27
CA THR A 194 -6.39 5.60 -19.59
C THR A 194 -5.31 4.54 -19.82
N GLU A 195 -5.51 3.31 -19.36
CA GLU A 195 -4.52 2.22 -19.48
C GLU A 195 -5.23 0.89 -19.74
N SER A 196 -4.87 0.19 -20.83
CA SER A 196 -5.37 -1.17 -21.09
C SER A 196 -4.94 -2.17 -20.00
N ALA A 197 -3.83 -1.88 -19.32
CA ALA A 197 -3.34 -2.69 -18.20
C ALA A 197 -4.34 -2.78 -17.03
N PHE A 198 -5.31 -1.87 -16.92
CA PHE A 198 -6.35 -1.95 -15.89
C PHE A 198 -7.36 -3.07 -16.11
N GLU A 199 -7.47 -3.64 -17.33
CA GLU A 199 -8.32 -4.81 -17.58
C GLU A 199 -7.93 -6.02 -16.72
N LYS A 200 -6.68 -6.10 -16.26
CA LYS A 200 -6.26 -7.16 -15.32
C LYS A 200 -7.13 -7.20 -14.05
N PHE A 201 -7.65 -6.05 -13.59
CA PHE A 201 -8.51 -5.98 -12.41
C PHE A 201 -9.91 -6.54 -12.69
N LEU A 202 -10.39 -6.39 -13.93
CA LEU A 202 -11.63 -7.01 -14.39
C LEU A 202 -11.48 -8.54 -14.43
N PHE A 203 -10.39 -9.05 -15.03
CA PHE A 203 -10.15 -10.48 -15.09
C PHE A 203 -9.88 -11.11 -13.71
N LYS A 204 -9.25 -10.37 -12.80
CA LYS A 204 -9.00 -10.82 -11.42
C LYS A 204 -10.29 -11.03 -10.62
N TYR A 205 -11.37 -10.34 -10.97
CA TYR A 205 -12.67 -10.49 -10.32
C TYR A 205 -13.34 -11.82 -10.66
N PHE A 206 -13.25 -12.27 -11.92
CA PHE A 206 -13.91 -13.49 -12.37
C PHE A 206 -13.08 -14.76 -12.08
N PRO A 207 -13.71 -15.92 -11.86
CA PRO A 207 -13.00 -17.19 -11.73
C PRO A 207 -12.09 -17.47 -12.93
N LYS A 208 -10.88 -18.00 -12.70
CA LYS A 208 -9.89 -18.21 -13.77
C LYS A 208 -10.41 -19.10 -14.90
N SER A 209 -11.12 -20.18 -14.57
CA SER A 209 -11.70 -21.08 -15.58
C SER A 209 -12.78 -20.39 -16.42
N PHE A 210 -13.47 -19.39 -15.85
CA PHE A 210 -14.48 -18.60 -16.54
C PHE A 210 -13.83 -17.59 -17.49
N VAL A 211 -12.78 -16.90 -17.03
CA VAL A 211 -11.99 -15.98 -17.86
C VAL A 211 -11.42 -16.69 -19.09
N SER A 212 -10.88 -17.90 -18.92
CA SER A 212 -10.31 -18.65 -20.04
C SER A 212 -11.30 -19.02 -21.15
N VAL A 213 -12.61 -18.99 -20.87
CA VAL A 213 -13.66 -19.35 -21.82
C VAL A 213 -14.37 -18.11 -22.36
N TYR A 214 -14.55 -17.09 -21.53
CA TYR A 214 -15.40 -15.93 -21.81
C TYR A 214 -14.62 -14.60 -21.80
N GLU A 215 -13.35 -14.61 -22.19
CA GLU A 215 -12.48 -13.42 -22.11
C GLU A 215 -13.07 -12.22 -22.86
N ASP A 216 -13.57 -12.44 -24.09
CA ASP A 216 -14.12 -11.38 -24.92
C ASP A 216 -15.46 -10.87 -24.37
N GLU A 217 -16.33 -11.75 -23.87
CA GLU A 217 -17.57 -11.35 -23.22
C GLU A 217 -17.33 -10.58 -21.91
N ILE A 218 -16.26 -10.90 -21.18
CA ILE A 218 -15.86 -10.18 -19.97
C ILE A 218 -15.42 -8.75 -20.32
N LYS A 219 -14.64 -8.56 -21.41
CA LYS A 219 -14.24 -7.22 -21.88
C LYS A 219 -15.44 -6.33 -22.25
N GLU A 220 -16.54 -6.95 -22.65
CA GLU A 220 -17.81 -6.30 -22.99
C GLU A 220 -18.83 -6.32 -21.85
N HIS A 221 -18.43 -6.70 -20.63
CA HIS A 221 -19.34 -6.75 -19.49
C HIS A 221 -19.96 -5.38 -19.18
N TYR A 222 -21.28 -5.33 -19.02
CA TYR A 222 -22.04 -4.09 -18.80
C TYR A 222 -21.54 -3.26 -17.61
N LEU A 223 -21.07 -3.93 -16.55
CA LEU A 223 -20.54 -3.31 -15.33
C LEU A 223 -19.01 -3.34 -15.23
N LYS A 224 -18.30 -3.41 -16.38
CA LYS A 224 -16.83 -3.57 -16.35
C LYS A 224 -16.12 -2.45 -15.60
N LYS A 225 -16.59 -1.20 -15.75
CA LYS A 225 -15.98 -0.03 -15.09
C LYS A 225 -16.19 -0.11 -13.57
N GLU A 226 -17.39 -0.44 -13.13
CA GLU A 226 -17.77 -0.55 -11.73
C GLU A 226 -17.02 -1.69 -11.03
N ILE A 227 -16.85 -2.83 -11.72
CA ILE A 227 -16.05 -3.97 -11.22
C ILE A 227 -14.57 -3.56 -11.12
N MET A 228 -14.00 -2.91 -12.15
CA MET A 228 -12.60 -2.46 -12.10
C MET A 228 -12.37 -1.44 -10.99
N ALA A 229 -13.24 -0.43 -10.85
CA ALA A 229 -13.16 0.57 -9.78
C ALA A 229 -13.21 -0.09 -8.40
N MET A 230 -14.13 -1.04 -8.20
CA MET A 230 -14.24 -1.79 -6.95
C MET A 230 -12.97 -2.61 -6.67
N MET A 231 -12.45 -3.33 -7.67
CA MET A 231 -11.26 -4.16 -7.51
C MET A 231 -10.01 -3.34 -7.20
N ILE A 232 -9.82 -2.20 -7.88
CA ILE A 232 -8.73 -1.26 -7.58
C ILE A 232 -8.87 -0.68 -6.17
N SER A 233 -10.08 -0.24 -5.80
CA SER A 233 -10.34 0.32 -4.46
C SER A 233 -10.06 -0.71 -3.37
N ASN A 234 -10.47 -1.96 -3.58
CA ASN A 234 -10.17 -3.06 -2.67
C ASN A 234 -8.67 -3.35 -2.60
N GLU A 235 -7.97 -3.38 -3.73
CA GLU A 235 -6.53 -3.63 -3.77
C GLU A 235 -5.75 -2.58 -2.98
N ILE A 236 -6.05 -1.29 -3.19
CA ILE A 236 -5.39 -0.19 -2.51
C ILE A 236 -5.71 -0.19 -1.02
N ILE A 237 -6.99 -0.20 -0.64
CA ILE A 237 -7.36 -0.04 0.77
C ILE A 237 -7.04 -1.30 1.59
N ASN A 238 -7.11 -2.50 1.01
CA ASN A 238 -6.77 -3.72 1.77
C ASN A 238 -5.26 -3.86 2.03
N PHE A 239 -4.40 -3.32 1.16
CA PHE A 239 -2.95 -3.42 1.34
C PHE A 239 -2.36 -2.18 2.00
N PHE A 240 -2.67 -1.00 1.48
CA PHE A 240 -2.18 0.25 2.04
C PHE A 240 -2.92 0.64 3.32
N GLY A 241 -4.24 0.47 3.38
CA GLY A 241 -5.09 0.90 4.50
C GLY A 241 -5.87 2.20 4.25
N SER A 242 -6.72 2.57 5.21
CA SER A 242 -7.68 3.67 5.05
C SER A 242 -7.00 5.04 4.91
N SER A 243 -5.78 5.20 5.43
CA SER A 243 -5.01 6.44 5.36
C SER A 243 -4.50 6.78 3.96
N PHE A 244 -4.70 5.92 2.96
CA PHE A 244 -4.29 6.21 1.57
C PHE A 244 -4.88 7.52 1.04
N ILE A 245 -6.08 7.87 1.49
CA ILE A 245 -6.83 9.01 0.98
C ILE A 245 -6.46 10.34 1.66
N SER A 246 -5.57 10.33 2.66
CA SER A 246 -5.31 11.47 3.55
C SER A 246 -4.85 12.75 2.86
N ASP A 247 -4.20 12.63 1.70
CA ASP A 247 -3.65 13.74 0.92
C ASP A 247 -4.54 14.17 -0.26
N TYR A 248 -5.77 13.65 -0.36
CA TYR A 248 -6.69 13.99 -1.46
C TYR A 248 -6.94 15.51 -1.57
N GLU A 249 -7.24 16.17 -0.46
CA GLU A 249 -7.51 17.62 -0.44
C GLU A 249 -6.27 18.45 -0.79
N GLU A 250 -5.06 17.97 -0.46
CA GLU A 250 -3.80 18.65 -0.80
C GLU A 250 -3.45 18.49 -2.28
N LEU A 251 -3.68 17.29 -2.83
CA LEU A 251 -3.32 16.96 -4.21
C LEU A 251 -4.34 17.47 -5.22
N GLY A 252 -5.62 17.48 -4.85
CA GLY A 252 -6.73 17.60 -5.80
C GLY A 252 -6.95 16.32 -6.62
N GLU A 253 -8.11 16.21 -7.26
CA GLU A 253 -8.56 14.97 -7.93
C GLU A 253 -7.58 14.47 -9.00
N GLU A 254 -7.14 15.33 -9.92
CA GLU A 254 -6.28 14.94 -11.05
C GLU A 254 -4.96 14.31 -10.58
N LYS A 255 -4.27 14.97 -9.64
CA LYS A 255 -3.01 14.48 -9.10
C LYS A 255 -3.21 13.28 -8.17
N PHE A 256 -4.36 13.18 -7.50
CA PHE A 256 -4.72 12.00 -6.72
C PHE A 256 -4.99 10.78 -7.60
N LEU A 257 -5.63 10.94 -8.76
CA LEU A 257 -5.75 9.88 -9.76
C LEU A 257 -4.38 9.44 -10.27
N LEU A 258 -3.46 10.38 -10.49
CA LEU A 258 -2.07 10.06 -10.84
C LEU A 258 -1.36 9.28 -9.73
N LYS A 259 -1.61 9.62 -8.45
CA LYS A 259 -1.11 8.87 -7.28
C LYS A 259 -1.61 7.42 -7.29
N ILE A 260 -2.90 7.20 -7.56
CA ILE A 260 -3.48 5.86 -7.72
C ILE A 260 -2.75 5.10 -8.82
N LYS A 261 -2.58 5.70 -10.00
CA LYS A 261 -1.86 5.06 -11.12
C LYS A 261 -0.42 4.68 -10.72
N ALA A 262 0.33 5.62 -10.15
CA ALA A 262 1.70 5.40 -9.70
C ALA A 262 1.79 4.28 -8.65
N TYR A 263 0.85 4.20 -7.71
CA TYR A 263 0.80 3.14 -6.71
C TYR A 263 0.62 1.77 -7.36
N LEU A 264 -0.36 1.63 -8.27
CA LEU A 264 -0.64 0.36 -8.93
C LEU A 264 0.54 -0.10 -9.81
N ILE A 265 1.18 0.82 -10.55
CA ILE A 265 2.36 0.52 -11.36
C ILE A 265 3.52 0.07 -10.48
N THR A 266 3.80 0.79 -9.39
CA THR A 266 4.91 0.47 -8.49
C THR A 266 4.70 -0.87 -7.79
N ASN A 267 3.46 -1.16 -7.39
CA ASN A 267 3.08 -2.45 -6.81
C ASN A 267 3.38 -3.63 -7.77
N ASP A 268 3.09 -3.47 -9.05
CA ASP A 268 3.40 -4.43 -10.10
C ASP A 268 4.90 -4.52 -10.40
N LEU A 269 5.58 -3.36 -10.47
CA LEU A 269 7.02 -3.28 -10.70
C LEU A 269 7.79 -4.10 -9.66
N PHE A 270 7.35 -3.99 -8.40
CA PHE A 270 7.94 -4.70 -7.26
C PHE A 270 7.55 -6.18 -7.20
N LYS A 271 6.53 -6.60 -7.97
CA LYS A 271 5.86 -7.90 -7.77
C LYS A 271 5.41 -8.09 -6.32
N ALA A 272 4.96 -7.00 -5.70
CA ALA A 272 4.66 -6.97 -4.27
C ALA A 272 3.54 -7.94 -3.89
N ASN A 273 2.54 -8.11 -4.78
CA ASN A 273 1.45 -9.07 -4.59
C ASN A 273 1.94 -10.51 -4.44
N ASP A 274 3.00 -10.90 -5.17
CA ASP A 274 3.56 -12.25 -5.06
C ASP A 274 4.15 -12.46 -3.67
N ILE A 275 4.88 -11.48 -3.15
CA ILE A 275 5.51 -11.55 -1.83
C ILE A 275 4.47 -11.49 -0.70
N ARG A 276 3.45 -10.64 -0.83
CA ARG A 276 2.32 -10.63 0.11
C ARG A 276 1.66 -12.01 0.18
N TYR A 277 1.42 -12.66 -0.96
CA TYR A 277 0.87 -14.01 -1.00
C TYR A 277 1.78 -15.06 -0.34
N GLU A 278 3.10 -14.99 -0.56
CA GLU A 278 4.07 -15.86 0.12
C GLU A 278 4.04 -15.68 1.65
N LEU A 279 3.88 -14.45 2.13
CA LEU A 279 3.72 -14.16 3.56
C LEU A 279 2.41 -14.77 4.10
N TYR A 280 1.28 -14.55 3.41
CA TYR A 280 -0.03 -15.05 3.86
C TYR A 280 -0.07 -16.58 3.95
N ARG A 281 0.46 -17.29 2.94
CA ARG A 281 0.43 -18.76 2.95
C ARG A 281 1.31 -19.36 4.06
N ARG A 282 2.31 -18.61 4.54
CA ARG A 282 3.22 -19.01 5.63
C ARG A 282 2.86 -18.38 6.99
N GLU A 283 1.70 -17.72 7.10
CA GLU A 283 1.31 -17.02 8.32
C GLU A 283 1.34 -17.92 9.57
N LYS A 284 0.89 -19.18 9.45
CA LYS A 284 0.90 -20.14 10.56
C LYS A 284 2.30 -20.46 11.07
N GLU A 285 3.31 -20.42 10.20
CA GLU A 285 4.70 -20.74 10.54
C GLU A 285 5.43 -19.51 11.10
N ILE A 286 5.20 -18.34 10.50
CA ILE A 286 5.91 -17.10 10.81
C ILE A 286 5.27 -16.39 12.02
N GLY A 287 3.94 -16.39 12.08
CA GLY A 287 3.12 -15.64 13.03
C GLY A 287 2.74 -14.26 12.49
N ALA A 288 1.46 -13.90 12.61
CA ALA A 288 0.89 -12.64 12.10
C ALA A 288 1.65 -11.39 12.57
N LEU A 289 2.01 -11.32 13.86
CA LEU A 289 2.72 -10.17 14.44
C LEU A 289 4.11 -9.93 13.84
N LYS A 290 4.75 -10.96 13.26
CA LYS A 290 6.03 -10.79 12.54
C LYS A 290 5.81 -10.42 11.08
N ILE A 291 4.67 -10.77 10.50
CA ILE A 291 4.31 -10.44 9.11
C ILE A 291 3.88 -8.98 8.99
N TYR A 292 3.16 -8.42 9.98
CA TYR A 292 2.61 -7.07 9.87
C TYR A 292 3.67 -5.98 9.57
N PRO A 293 4.83 -5.94 10.25
CA PRO A 293 5.87 -4.98 9.92
C PRO A 293 6.45 -5.18 8.51
N LEU A 294 6.48 -6.42 8.01
CA LEU A 294 6.95 -6.74 6.66
C LEU A 294 5.98 -6.21 5.59
N LEU A 295 4.66 -6.34 5.83
CA LEU A 295 3.64 -5.79 4.96
C LEU A 295 3.69 -4.26 4.94
N ILE A 296 3.81 -3.63 6.11
CA ILE A 296 3.96 -2.16 6.22
C ILE A 296 5.20 -1.68 5.46
N LYS A 297 6.34 -2.36 5.61
CA LYS A 297 7.59 -2.01 4.91
C LYS A 297 7.44 -2.08 3.38
N ILE A 298 6.63 -3.01 2.85
CA ILE A 298 6.30 -3.05 1.41
C ILE A 298 5.55 -1.78 0.99
N GLU A 299 4.50 -1.41 1.73
CA GLU A 299 3.69 -0.22 1.41
C GLU A 299 4.50 1.07 1.52
N GLU A 300 5.38 1.19 2.51
CA GLU A 300 6.27 2.34 2.67
C GLU A 300 7.22 2.50 1.48
N ALA A 301 7.81 1.41 1.00
CA ALA A 301 8.71 1.44 -0.15
C ALA A 301 7.97 1.76 -1.46
N ILE A 302 6.72 1.30 -1.60
CA ILE A 302 5.84 1.67 -2.71
C ILE A 302 5.51 3.17 -2.63
N LEU A 303 5.03 3.65 -1.48
CA LEU A 303 4.63 5.05 -1.30
C LEU A 303 5.80 6.01 -1.51
N TYR A 304 7.00 5.60 -1.12
CA TYR A 304 8.22 6.35 -1.38
C TYR A 304 8.43 6.58 -2.88
N ASN A 305 8.35 5.53 -3.71
CA ASN A 305 8.42 5.68 -5.16
C ASN A 305 7.27 6.54 -5.71
N VAL A 306 6.03 6.33 -5.24
CA VAL A 306 4.88 7.12 -5.66
C VAL A 306 5.13 8.62 -5.44
N ARG A 307 5.61 9.01 -4.26
CA ARG A 307 5.94 10.42 -3.95
C ARG A 307 7.01 10.98 -4.88
N TRP A 308 8.00 10.18 -5.27
CA TRP A 308 9.04 10.60 -6.21
C TRP A 308 8.56 10.67 -7.65
N MET A 309 7.72 9.74 -8.10
CA MET A 309 7.13 9.77 -9.43
C MET A 309 6.31 11.05 -9.61
N LEU A 310 5.46 11.37 -8.63
CA LEU A 310 4.62 12.59 -8.66
C LEU A 310 5.41 13.90 -8.59
N LYS A 311 6.68 13.87 -8.15
CA LYS A 311 7.54 15.06 -8.06
C LYS A 311 8.49 15.19 -9.26
N GLY A 312 9.00 14.08 -9.76
CA GLY A 312 10.12 14.06 -10.71
C GLY A 312 9.78 13.61 -12.13
N LEU A 313 8.63 12.98 -12.35
CA LEU A 313 8.19 12.53 -13.67
C LEU A 313 7.04 13.41 -14.19
N TYR A 314 6.95 13.53 -15.51
CA TYR A 314 5.76 14.10 -16.14
C TYR A 314 4.61 13.10 -16.08
N GLU A 315 3.38 13.59 -16.01
CA GLU A 315 2.18 12.74 -15.87
C GLU A 315 2.06 11.67 -16.97
N ARG A 316 2.37 12.06 -18.22
CA ARG A 316 2.39 11.15 -19.38
C ARG A 316 3.40 10.00 -19.27
N ASP A 317 4.44 10.17 -18.45
CA ASP A 317 5.50 9.18 -18.26
C ASP A 317 5.16 8.23 -17.10
N ILE A 318 4.13 8.51 -16.30
CA ILE A 318 3.61 7.60 -15.28
C ILE A 318 2.55 6.71 -15.95
N CYS A 319 2.99 5.78 -16.79
CA CYS A 319 2.13 4.82 -17.48
C CYS A 319 2.74 3.40 -17.43
N TYR A 320 1.87 2.39 -17.60
CA TYR A 320 2.28 0.99 -17.41
C TYR A 320 3.35 0.55 -18.40
N SER A 321 3.17 0.90 -19.68
CA SER A 321 4.07 0.50 -20.76
C SER A 321 5.48 1.04 -20.54
N TYR A 322 5.61 2.33 -20.18
CA TYR A 322 6.90 2.99 -20.01
C TYR A 322 7.66 2.52 -18.76
N ILE A 323 6.97 2.26 -17.65
CA ILE A 323 7.68 1.87 -16.41
C ILE A 323 7.98 0.36 -16.42
N LEU A 324 7.04 -0.48 -16.86
CA LEU A 324 7.22 -1.94 -16.82
C LEU A 324 8.09 -2.49 -17.95
N GLU A 325 8.32 -1.76 -19.05
CA GLU A 325 9.30 -2.19 -20.07
C GLU A 325 10.71 -2.34 -19.47
N HIS A 326 11.01 -1.58 -18.42
CA HIS A 326 12.30 -1.58 -17.74
C HIS A 326 12.41 -2.61 -16.60
N GLN A 327 11.35 -3.35 -16.27
CA GLN A 327 11.32 -4.27 -15.13
C GLN A 327 12.46 -5.30 -15.18
N LYS A 328 12.69 -5.92 -16.35
CA LYS A 328 13.78 -6.91 -16.53
C LYS A 328 15.16 -6.31 -16.32
N SER A 329 15.36 -5.07 -16.80
CA SER A 329 16.62 -4.35 -16.61
C SER A 329 16.85 -4.04 -15.14
N ILE A 330 15.80 -3.60 -14.42
CA ILE A 330 15.84 -3.35 -12.97
C ILE A 330 16.21 -4.63 -12.20
N GLU A 331 15.57 -5.76 -12.51
CA GLU A 331 15.88 -7.06 -11.92
C GLU A 331 17.34 -7.46 -12.18
N TYR A 332 17.83 -7.24 -13.40
CA TYR A 332 19.23 -7.49 -13.76
C TYR A 332 20.19 -6.65 -12.91
N PHE A 333 19.98 -5.33 -12.78
CA PHE A 333 20.87 -4.49 -11.96
C PHE A 333 20.91 -4.96 -10.51
N LEU A 334 19.75 -5.26 -9.93
CA LEU A 334 19.67 -5.72 -8.55
C LEU A 334 20.34 -7.09 -8.35
N SER A 335 20.41 -7.93 -9.39
CA SER A 335 21.08 -9.23 -9.33
C SER A 335 22.62 -9.15 -9.36
N ILE A 336 23.19 -8.09 -9.93
CA ILE A 336 24.64 -7.91 -10.03
C ILE A 336 25.24 -7.12 -8.85
N LEU A 337 24.39 -6.48 -8.03
CA LEU A 337 24.82 -5.77 -6.84
C LEU A 337 25.17 -6.75 -5.71
N ASN A 338 26.26 -6.47 -4.99
CA ASN A 338 26.62 -7.21 -3.79
C ASN A 338 25.83 -6.69 -2.59
N LEU A 339 24.57 -7.11 -2.47
CA LEU A 339 23.63 -6.62 -1.46
C LEU A 339 23.84 -7.30 -0.10
N PRO A 340 23.74 -6.56 1.02
CA PRO A 340 23.79 -7.16 2.35
C PRO A 340 22.52 -8.00 2.58
N LYS A 341 22.67 -9.33 2.59
CA LYS A 341 21.54 -10.27 2.77
C LYS A 341 20.76 -9.96 4.04
N VAL A 342 19.44 -9.87 3.91
CA VAL A 342 18.49 -9.69 5.01
C VAL A 342 17.74 -11.00 5.22
N ASN A 343 17.70 -11.50 6.46
CA ASN A 343 16.95 -12.69 6.83
C ASN A 343 15.76 -12.30 7.71
N VAL A 344 14.63 -11.99 7.07
CA VAL A 344 13.38 -11.64 7.75
C VAL A 344 12.54 -12.86 8.10
N VAL A 345 12.64 -13.93 7.30
CA VAL A 345 11.90 -15.18 7.47
C VAL A 345 12.85 -16.36 7.38
N LYS A 346 12.85 -17.19 8.42
CA LYS A 346 13.70 -18.38 8.48
C LYS A 346 13.40 -19.32 7.30
N ASP A 347 14.47 -19.75 6.63
CA ASP A 347 14.43 -20.72 5.53
C ASP A 347 13.51 -20.31 4.35
N ASP A 348 13.37 -19.01 4.06
CA ASP A 348 12.68 -18.51 2.86
C ASP A 348 13.62 -17.70 1.96
N GLU A 349 14.13 -18.29 0.89
CA GLU A 349 15.02 -17.57 -0.03
C GLU A 349 14.28 -16.45 -0.78
N LYS A 350 13.02 -16.68 -1.19
CA LYS A 350 12.25 -15.74 -2.01
C LYS A 350 11.88 -14.48 -1.23
N ILE A 351 11.35 -14.63 -0.01
CA ILE A 351 11.00 -13.50 0.85
C ILE A 351 12.27 -12.74 1.25
N ASN A 352 13.33 -13.44 1.67
CA ASN A 352 14.57 -12.81 2.09
C ASN A 352 15.29 -12.06 0.95
N ASP A 353 15.29 -12.62 -0.26
CA ASP A 353 15.83 -11.94 -1.44
C ASP A 353 15.05 -10.66 -1.76
N PHE A 354 13.72 -10.70 -1.72
CA PHE A 354 12.90 -9.51 -1.91
C PHE A 354 13.20 -8.42 -0.87
N PHE A 355 13.24 -8.75 0.43
CA PHE A 355 13.53 -7.76 1.48
C PHE A 355 14.99 -7.28 1.48
N THR A 356 15.91 -8.07 0.91
CA THR A 356 17.28 -7.63 0.63
C THR A 356 17.31 -6.55 -0.45
N LYS A 357 16.48 -6.70 -1.50
CA LYS A 357 16.38 -5.78 -2.64
C LYS A 357 15.45 -4.59 -2.41
N LEU A 358 14.53 -4.67 -1.45
CA LEU A 358 13.44 -3.70 -1.26
C LEU A 358 13.94 -2.26 -1.09
N ASP A 359 14.99 -2.05 -0.31
CA ASP A 359 15.52 -0.70 -0.06
C ASP A 359 16.25 -0.11 -1.29
N TYR A 360 16.59 -0.95 -2.27
CA TYR A 360 17.13 -0.52 -3.56
C TYR A 360 16.02 -0.30 -4.59
N LEU A 361 15.02 -1.19 -4.61
CA LEU A 361 13.77 -1.00 -5.38
C LEU A 361 13.08 0.31 -4.99
N LYS A 362 13.15 0.71 -3.72
CA LYS A 362 12.68 1.99 -3.20
C LYS A 362 13.28 3.20 -3.95
N LEU A 363 14.47 3.09 -4.52
CA LEU A 363 15.21 4.17 -5.19
C LEU A 363 15.06 4.12 -6.72
N VAL A 364 14.29 3.18 -7.26
CA VAL A 364 14.25 2.93 -8.71
C VAL A 364 13.70 4.11 -9.52
N THR A 365 12.83 4.93 -8.92
CA THR A 365 12.31 6.14 -9.57
C THR A 365 13.41 7.13 -9.93
N GLY A 366 14.50 7.20 -9.15
CA GLY A 366 15.64 8.05 -9.49
C GLY A 366 16.29 7.66 -10.82
N VAL A 367 16.37 6.36 -11.12
CA VAL A 367 16.86 5.86 -12.43
C VAL A 367 15.96 6.35 -13.56
N LEU A 368 14.63 6.26 -13.40
CA LEU A 368 13.65 6.71 -14.41
C LEU A 368 13.76 8.22 -14.65
N ILE A 369 13.95 9.01 -13.60
CA ILE A 369 14.13 10.47 -13.70
C ILE A 369 15.40 10.81 -14.48
N VAL A 370 16.52 10.12 -14.22
CA VAL A 370 17.77 10.33 -14.97
C VAL A 370 17.61 9.92 -16.43
N TYR A 371 17.02 8.74 -16.68
CA TYR A 371 16.77 8.23 -18.04
C TYR A 371 15.95 9.19 -18.89
N LYS A 372 14.97 9.88 -18.29
CA LYS A 372 14.19 10.86 -19.03
C LYS A 372 15.00 12.09 -19.45
N SER A 373 16.00 12.46 -18.66
CA SER A 373 16.77 13.69 -18.87
C SER A 373 18.05 13.52 -19.71
N GLU A 374 18.50 12.28 -19.92
CA GLU A 374 19.77 11.99 -20.57
C GLU A 374 19.57 11.05 -21.77
N ILE A 375 20.28 11.28 -22.88
CA ILE A 375 20.23 10.41 -24.07
C ILE A 375 21.25 9.28 -23.89
N VAL A 376 21.00 8.42 -22.91
CA VAL A 376 21.87 7.30 -22.54
C VAL A 376 21.03 6.03 -22.37
N ASP A 377 21.63 4.87 -22.63
CA ASP A 377 20.97 3.59 -22.44
C ASP A 377 20.57 3.36 -20.97
N PHE A 378 19.37 2.82 -20.76
CA PHE A 378 18.82 2.60 -19.43
C PHE A 378 19.70 1.68 -18.56
N VAL A 379 20.40 0.72 -19.17
CA VAL A 379 21.30 -0.21 -18.46
C VAL A 379 22.53 0.52 -17.94
N GLU A 380 23.11 1.40 -18.74
CA GLU A 380 24.26 2.21 -18.33
C GLU A 380 23.90 3.13 -17.17
N ILE A 381 22.76 3.81 -17.24
CA ILE A 381 22.26 4.68 -16.16
C ILE A 381 22.04 3.87 -14.88
N GLY A 382 21.36 2.72 -14.97
CA GLY A 382 21.08 1.86 -13.82
C GLY A 382 22.35 1.40 -13.10
N LYS A 383 23.38 0.99 -13.87
CA LYS A 383 24.68 0.60 -13.29
C LYS A 383 25.33 1.74 -12.53
N ILE A 384 25.45 2.92 -13.15
CA ILE A 384 26.08 4.09 -12.50
C ILE A 384 25.28 4.51 -11.27
N TYR A 385 23.96 4.60 -11.38
CA TYR A 385 23.07 5.02 -10.29
C TYR A 385 23.21 4.12 -9.06
N TYR A 386 23.14 2.80 -9.23
CA TYR A 386 23.29 1.87 -8.11
C TYR A 386 24.74 1.76 -7.58
N MET A 387 25.75 2.00 -8.43
CA MET A 387 27.14 2.14 -7.97
C MET A 387 27.34 3.36 -7.09
N VAL A 388 26.70 4.49 -7.41
CA VAL A 388 26.71 5.70 -6.56
C VAL A 388 26.05 5.40 -5.22
N ILE A 389 24.88 4.75 -5.23
CA ILE A 389 24.17 4.31 -4.02
C ILE A 389 25.07 3.46 -3.12
N ASP A 390 25.74 2.46 -3.69
CA ASP A 390 26.66 1.61 -2.93
C ASP A 390 27.87 2.41 -2.43
N LYS A 391 28.58 3.12 -3.31
CA LYS A 391 29.80 3.88 -2.95
C LYS A 391 29.56 4.89 -1.83
N LEU A 392 28.41 5.55 -1.81
CA LEU A 392 28.04 6.52 -0.78
C LEU A 392 27.24 5.93 0.38
N SER A 393 27.07 4.61 0.46
CA SER A 393 26.30 3.94 1.54
C SER A 393 24.89 4.53 1.74
N ILE A 394 24.25 4.94 0.64
CA ILE A 394 22.98 5.68 0.66
C ILE A 394 21.88 4.89 1.37
N VAL A 395 21.77 3.59 1.11
CA VAL A 395 20.78 2.72 1.78
C VAL A 395 21.00 2.68 3.29
N SER A 396 22.26 2.62 3.76
CA SER A 396 22.55 2.65 5.19
C SER A 396 22.16 3.98 5.81
N LEU A 397 22.48 5.09 5.14
CA LEU A 397 22.15 6.43 5.60
C LEU A 397 20.64 6.65 5.67
N MET A 398 19.89 6.20 4.66
CA MET A 398 18.43 6.25 4.65
C MET A 398 17.80 5.43 5.77
N ARG A 399 18.28 4.20 6.01
CA ARG A 399 17.82 3.37 7.13
C ARG A 399 18.07 4.05 8.47
N MET A 400 19.25 4.62 8.68
CA MET A 400 19.56 5.38 9.90
C MET A 400 18.60 6.57 10.08
N ILE A 401 18.32 7.32 9.01
CA ILE A 401 17.34 8.42 9.08
C ILE A 401 15.94 7.89 9.45
N GLU A 402 15.54 6.74 8.93
CA GLU A 402 14.23 6.10 9.17
C GLU A 402 14.08 5.49 10.57
N GLU A 403 15.16 4.94 11.14
CA GLU A 403 15.16 4.31 12.47
C GLU A 403 15.12 5.34 13.61
N LEU A 404 15.40 6.62 13.35
CA LEU A 404 15.31 7.66 14.37
C LEU A 404 13.86 7.98 14.73
N SER A 405 13.53 7.82 16.01
CA SER A 405 12.33 8.39 16.59
C SER A 405 12.43 9.92 16.59
N VAL A 406 11.48 10.57 15.94
CA VAL A 406 11.30 12.02 15.94
C VAL A 406 10.64 12.47 17.24
N LYS A 407 11.11 13.59 17.81
CA LYS A 407 10.61 14.13 19.08
C LYS A 407 9.53 15.19 18.88
N ASP A 408 9.60 15.92 17.77
CA ASP A 408 8.71 17.02 17.46
C ASP A 408 8.55 17.20 15.94
N SER A 409 7.63 18.09 15.57
CA SER A 409 7.32 18.40 14.17
C SER A 409 8.50 18.98 13.38
N SER A 410 9.48 19.60 14.04
CA SER A 410 10.66 20.14 13.36
C SER A 410 11.65 19.02 13.01
N GLU A 411 11.84 18.05 13.90
CA GLU A 411 12.61 16.83 13.60
C GLU A 411 11.96 16.01 12.47
N GLU A 412 10.63 15.90 12.44
CA GLU A 412 9.90 15.28 11.32
C GLU A 412 10.13 15.97 9.98
N ILE A 413 10.14 17.30 9.97
CA ILE A 413 10.42 18.09 8.76
C ILE A 413 11.87 17.85 8.33
N LEU A 414 12.83 17.93 9.25
CA LEU A 414 14.24 17.73 8.94
C LEU A 414 14.50 16.29 8.43
N GLN A 415 13.91 15.28 9.05
CA GLN A 415 14.00 13.89 8.59
C GLN A 415 13.52 13.75 7.14
N ARG A 416 12.39 14.37 6.78
CA ARG A 416 11.86 14.40 5.40
C ARG A 416 12.78 15.17 4.44
N GLN A 417 13.36 16.27 4.87
CA GLN A 417 14.29 17.07 4.08
C GLN A 417 15.57 16.27 3.77
N LEU A 418 16.17 15.61 4.76
CA LEU A 418 17.38 14.80 4.57
C LEU A 418 17.15 13.66 3.56
N LYS A 419 16.02 12.94 3.66
CA LYS A 419 15.63 11.93 2.66
C LYS A 419 15.51 12.53 1.26
N THR A 420 14.94 13.73 1.16
CA THR A 420 14.78 14.43 -0.12
C THR A 420 16.13 14.85 -0.71
N MET A 421 17.02 15.40 0.13
CA MET A 421 18.36 15.82 -0.28
C MET A 421 19.19 14.66 -0.81
N ILE A 422 19.16 13.51 -0.12
CA ILE A 422 19.89 12.30 -0.53
C ILE A 422 19.50 11.89 -1.95
N GLU A 423 18.20 11.84 -2.26
CA GLU A 423 17.73 11.40 -3.57
C GLU A 423 18.08 12.38 -4.69
N VAL A 424 17.84 13.68 -4.49
CA VAL A 424 18.24 14.70 -5.47
C VAL A 424 19.73 14.60 -5.74
N LEU A 425 20.53 14.42 -4.69
CA LEU A 425 21.97 14.24 -4.80
C LEU A 425 22.34 13.00 -5.62
N VAL A 426 21.73 11.84 -5.38
CA VAL A 426 22.05 10.62 -6.17
C VAL A 426 21.68 10.82 -7.64
N ILE A 427 20.53 11.45 -7.92
CA ILE A 427 20.10 11.79 -9.29
C ILE A 427 21.12 12.71 -9.97
N ASP A 428 21.50 13.81 -9.32
CA ASP A 428 22.41 14.81 -9.87
C ASP A 428 23.83 14.27 -10.05
N LEU A 429 24.33 13.51 -9.08
CA LEU A 429 25.64 12.84 -9.20
C LEU A 429 25.65 11.84 -10.35
N THR A 430 24.58 11.08 -10.53
CA THR A 430 24.47 10.14 -11.66
C THR A 430 24.56 10.89 -12.99
N LYS A 431 23.82 12.01 -13.15
CA LYS A 431 23.91 12.85 -14.36
C LYS A 431 25.30 13.44 -14.57
N ASN A 432 25.95 13.89 -13.49
CA ASN A 432 27.29 14.46 -13.56
C ASN A 432 28.32 13.40 -13.97
N ILE A 433 28.24 12.19 -13.44
CA ILE A 433 29.12 11.07 -13.82
C ILE A 433 28.88 10.67 -15.28
N LEU A 434 27.63 10.60 -15.73
CA LEU A 434 27.30 10.31 -17.13
C LEU A 434 27.95 11.34 -18.09
N LYS A 435 27.93 12.63 -17.73
CA LYS A 435 28.57 13.70 -18.51
C LYS A 435 30.09 13.68 -18.42
N PHE A 436 30.64 13.23 -17.29
CA PHE A 436 32.08 13.10 -17.07
C PHE A 436 32.69 11.89 -17.79
N LYS A 437 31.93 10.80 -17.92
CA LYS A 437 32.37 9.52 -18.48
C LYS A 437 32.98 9.70 -19.88
N ARG A 438 34.21 9.21 -20.05
CA ARG A 438 34.89 9.23 -21.35
C ARG A 438 34.44 8.05 -22.22
N LYS A 439 34.53 8.19 -23.54
CA LYS A 439 34.09 7.15 -24.50
C LYS A 439 34.73 5.76 -24.31
N ASN A 440 35.94 5.71 -23.75
CA ASN A 440 36.70 4.47 -23.58
C ASN A 440 36.64 3.92 -22.15
N GLU A 441 35.95 4.60 -21.23
CA GLU A 441 35.78 4.14 -19.86
C GLU A 441 34.53 3.27 -19.75
N ASP A 442 34.62 2.19 -18.97
CA ASP A 442 33.43 1.47 -18.53
C ASP A 442 32.70 2.24 -17.40
N GLU A 443 31.54 1.73 -16.98
CA GLU A 443 30.73 2.41 -15.95
C GLU A 443 31.41 2.43 -14.57
N LYS A 444 32.28 1.45 -14.27
CA LYS A 444 32.98 1.38 -13.00
C LYS A 444 34.12 2.41 -12.95
N GLU A 445 34.91 2.45 -14.02
CA GLU A 445 36.03 3.37 -14.18
C GLU A 445 35.56 4.82 -14.14
N SER A 446 34.44 5.14 -14.80
CA SER A 446 33.90 6.51 -14.81
C SER A 446 33.51 7.00 -13.42
N VAL A 447 32.83 6.16 -12.63
CA VAL A 447 32.45 6.47 -11.24
C VAL A 447 33.71 6.67 -10.38
N GLU A 448 34.69 5.77 -10.50
CA GLU A 448 35.94 5.87 -9.72
C GLU A 448 36.78 7.10 -10.07
N ASN A 449 36.88 7.44 -11.35
CA ASN A 449 37.60 8.61 -11.81
C ASN A 449 36.89 9.90 -11.41
N TYR A 450 35.56 9.93 -11.44
CA TYR A 450 34.79 11.09 -10.98
C TYR A 450 35.05 11.41 -9.51
N PHE A 451 35.00 10.41 -8.62
CA PHE A 451 35.25 10.63 -7.19
C PHE A 451 36.71 11.02 -6.90
N LYS A 452 37.67 10.52 -7.68
CA LYS A 452 39.07 10.94 -7.60
C LYS A 452 39.24 12.41 -8.00
N GLU A 453 38.62 12.83 -9.10
CA GLU A 453 38.65 14.22 -9.58
C GLU A 453 38.03 15.19 -8.56
N LYS A 454 36.98 14.76 -7.87
CA LYS A 454 36.34 15.53 -6.80
C LYS A 454 37.10 15.51 -5.47
N GLU A 455 38.24 14.83 -5.40
CA GLU A 455 39.06 14.65 -4.20
C GLU A 455 38.25 14.18 -2.98
N PHE A 456 37.17 13.43 -3.21
CA PHE A 456 36.28 12.98 -2.15
C PHE A 456 36.76 11.66 -1.55
N ASP A 457 37.13 11.68 -0.27
CA ASP A 457 37.56 10.48 0.45
C ASP A 457 36.38 9.55 0.77
N LEU A 458 36.01 8.73 -0.21
CA LEU A 458 34.96 7.71 -0.10
C LEU A 458 35.21 6.72 1.03
N LYS A 459 36.48 6.36 1.27
CA LYS A 459 36.84 5.36 2.28
C LYS A 459 36.56 5.93 3.67
N LYS A 460 37.05 7.14 3.94
CA LYS A 460 36.80 7.84 5.19
C LYS A 460 35.31 8.08 5.40
N PHE A 461 34.57 8.52 4.37
CA PHE A 461 33.13 8.71 4.48
C PHE A 461 32.39 7.43 4.89
N ARG A 462 32.71 6.28 4.27
CA ARG A 462 32.13 4.98 4.64
C ARG A 462 32.50 4.56 6.08
N GLU A 463 33.73 4.81 6.49
CA GLU A 463 34.18 4.55 7.87
C GLU A 463 33.43 5.43 8.88
N ASP A 464 33.22 6.72 8.56
CA ASP A 464 32.46 7.66 9.39
C ASP A 464 31.00 7.21 9.55
N ILE A 465 30.32 6.80 8.46
CA ILE A 465 28.94 6.27 8.51
C ILE A 465 28.86 5.00 9.35
N LYS A 466 29.83 4.09 9.18
CA LYS A 466 29.90 2.85 9.95
C LYS A 466 30.11 3.15 11.45
N ALA A 467 31.02 4.07 11.78
CA ALA A 467 31.27 4.48 13.14
C ALA A 467 30.03 5.09 13.80
N LEU A 468 29.31 5.98 13.09
CA LEU A 468 28.05 6.55 13.57
C LEU A 468 27.02 5.46 13.91
N LYS A 469 26.90 4.44 13.06
CA LYS A 469 25.99 3.32 13.30
C LYS A 469 26.35 2.51 14.54
N GLU A 470 27.64 2.35 14.82
CA GLU A 470 28.13 1.57 15.98
C GLU A 470 28.08 2.37 17.29
N SER A 471 28.33 3.68 17.25
CA SER A 471 28.35 4.56 18.43
C SER A 471 26.98 5.09 18.83
N GLY A 472 25.96 4.93 17.98
CA GLY A 472 24.72 5.70 18.05
C GLY A 472 24.87 7.06 17.36
N PHE A 473 23.74 7.59 16.90
CA PHE A 473 23.68 8.78 16.05
C PHE A 473 22.45 9.62 16.36
N SER A 474 22.54 10.92 16.08
CA SER A 474 21.44 11.88 16.14
C SER A 474 21.05 12.37 14.75
N LEU A 475 19.90 13.03 14.64
CA LEU A 475 19.48 13.65 13.38
C LEU A 475 20.47 14.74 12.92
N THR A 476 21.17 15.39 13.86
CA THR A 476 22.24 16.35 13.57
C THR A 476 23.45 15.67 12.95
N ASP A 477 23.88 14.51 13.47
CA ASP A 477 25.01 13.77 12.90
C ASP A 477 24.73 13.32 11.47
N LEU A 478 23.49 12.84 11.22
CA LEU A 478 23.04 12.48 9.88
C LEU A 478 22.96 13.69 8.95
N SER A 479 22.51 14.84 9.46
CA SER A 479 22.51 16.10 8.70
C SER A 479 23.92 16.51 8.28
N ILE A 480 24.92 16.39 9.17
CA ILE A 480 26.33 16.66 8.84
C ILE A 480 26.80 15.71 7.74
N ALA A 481 26.49 14.41 7.85
CA ALA A 481 26.86 13.42 6.85
C ALA A 481 26.24 13.71 5.48
N VAL A 482 24.94 14.02 5.42
CA VAL A 482 24.23 14.38 4.18
C VAL A 482 24.81 15.67 3.58
N ASN A 483 25.04 16.70 4.40
CA ASN A 483 25.60 17.97 3.93
C ASN A 483 27.02 17.81 3.36
N ARG A 484 27.83 16.88 3.88
CA ARG A 484 29.14 16.57 3.30
C ARG A 484 29.04 15.99 1.89
N LEU A 485 27.97 15.26 1.59
CA LEU A 485 27.72 14.76 0.23
C LEU A 485 27.41 15.91 -0.73
N LEU A 486 26.75 16.99 -0.29
CA LEU A 486 26.43 18.16 -1.13
C LEU A 486 27.68 18.91 -1.65
N LEU A 487 28.87 18.57 -1.18
CA LEU A 487 30.14 19.12 -1.68
C LEU A 487 30.65 18.43 -2.96
N LEU A 488 30.04 17.30 -3.36
CA LEU A 488 30.32 16.57 -4.60
C LEU A 488 29.62 17.24 -5.79
#